data_AF-A0A172UHL2-F1
#
_entry.id   AF-A0A172UHL2-F1
#
_cell.length_a   1.000
_cell.length_b   1.000
_cell.length_c   1.000
_cell.angle_alpha   90.00
_cell.angle_beta   90.00
_cell.angle_gamma   90.00
#
_symmetry.space_group_name_H-M   'P 1'
#
loop_
_entity.id
_entity.type
_entity.pdbx_description
1 polymer ?
#
loop_
_entity_poly.entity_id
_entity_poly.type
_entity_poly.pdbx_seq_one_letter_code
_entity_poly.pdbx_strand_id
1 'polypeptide(L)'
;MQLANGTVVWTSPTGHVYTTEPEGAQWFAGLGEPTGEPTVKDIVPALARRCMKMPTRERPRHEDTRRRLNAERHSNRTRLEQQERDHQAWLAAHDEPAPF
;
A
#
# COMPACT_ATOMS: atom_id res chain seq x y z
N MET A 1 6.80 -39.41 -4.91
CA MET A 1 5.34 -39.64 -4.84
C MET A 1 4.92 -39.61 -3.39
N GLN A 2 3.80 -38.95 -3.08
CA GLN A 2 3.22 -38.92 -1.73
C GLN A 2 1.94 -39.76 -1.73
N LEU A 3 1.77 -40.60 -0.72
CA LEU A 3 0.60 -41.47 -0.53
C LEU A 3 -0.47 -40.78 0.32
N ALA A 4 -1.70 -41.30 0.27
CA ALA A 4 -2.84 -40.73 0.99
C ALA A 4 -2.69 -40.79 2.53
N ASN A 5 -1.91 -41.73 3.04
CA ASN A 5 -1.55 -41.87 4.46
C ASN A 5 -0.37 -40.96 4.88
N GLY A 6 0.10 -40.07 3.99
CA GLY A 6 1.18 -39.12 4.29
C GLY A 6 2.60 -39.63 4.08
N THR A 7 2.80 -40.91 3.71
CA THR A 7 4.12 -41.45 3.40
C THR A 7 4.69 -40.81 2.12
N VAL A 8 5.94 -40.36 2.18
CA VAL A 8 6.67 -39.79 1.03
C VAL A 8 7.71 -40.78 0.54
N VAL A 9 7.58 -41.19 -0.72
CA VAL A 9 8.57 -42.02 -1.43
C VAL A 9 9.28 -41.13 -2.44
N TRP A 10 10.61 -40.99 -2.34
CA TRP A 10 11.39 -40.21 -3.28
C TRP A 10 12.58 -41.00 -3.82
N THR A 11 12.87 -40.79 -5.10
CA THR A 11 14.00 -41.42 -5.78
C THR A 11 15.06 -40.36 -6.04
N SER A 12 16.29 -40.58 -5.58
CA SER A 12 17.41 -39.69 -5.83
C SER A 12 17.87 -39.75 -7.29
N PRO A 13 18.59 -38.72 -7.79
CA PRO A 13 19.22 -38.78 -9.10
C PRO A 13 20.20 -39.95 -9.29
N THR A 14 20.73 -40.48 -8.18
CA THR A 14 21.59 -41.67 -8.15
C THR A 14 20.83 -43.00 -8.14
N GLY A 15 19.49 -42.96 -8.19
CA GLY A 15 18.63 -44.13 -8.26
C GLY A 15 18.25 -44.76 -6.91
N HIS A 16 18.65 -44.16 -5.79
CA HIS A 16 18.24 -44.65 -4.47
C HIS A 16 16.81 -44.25 -4.16
N VAL A 17 16.04 -45.17 -3.59
CA VAL A 17 14.67 -44.91 -3.15
C VAL A 17 14.67 -44.75 -1.63
N TYR A 18 14.09 -43.65 -1.17
CA TYR A 18 13.95 -43.33 0.24
C TYR A 18 12.46 -43.19 0.56
N THR A 19 12.08 -43.79 1.69
CA THR A 19 10.72 -43.73 2.22
C THR A 19 10.75 -42.98 3.55
N THR A 20 9.88 -42.00 3.70
CA THR A 20 9.74 -41.22 4.93
C THR A 20 8.29 -41.28 5.38
N GLU A 21 8.07 -41.76 6.59
CA GLU A 21 6.76 -41.79 7.23
C GLU A 21 6.57 -40.59 8.15
N PRO A 22 5.35 -40.05 8.26
CA PRO A 22 5.08 -38.93 9.14
C PRO A 22 5.12 -39.37 10.61
N GLU A 23 6.07 -38.84 11.39
CA GLU A 23 6.21 -39.15 12.82
C GLU A 23 4.95 -38.82 13.63
N GLY A 24 4.17 -37.83 13.20
CA GLY A 24 2.90 -37.47 13.84
C GLY A 24 1.91 -38.65 13.91
N ALA A 25 1.93 -39.56 12.93
CA ALA A 25 1.10 -40.76 12.94
C ALA A 25 1.51 -41.77 14.03
N GLN A 26 2.79 -41.77 14.43
CA GLN A 26 3.29 -42.62 15.51
C GLN A 26 2.78 -42.16 16.88
N TRP A 27 2.69 -40.84 17.08
CA TRP A 27 2.25 -40.25 18.34
C TRP A 27 0.72 -40.12 18.43
N PHE A 28 0.05 -39.95 17.30
CA PHE A 28 -1.39 -39.73 17.23
C PHE A 28 -2.01 -40.57 16.10
N ALA A 29 -2.66 -41.67 16.46
CA ALA A 29 -3.25 -42.61 15.50
C ALA A 29 -4.18 -41.93 14.46
N GLY A 30 -4.92 -40.90 14.87
CA GLY A 30 -5.81 -40.14 13.99
C GLY A 30 -5.09 -39.31 12.90
N LEU A 31 -3.77 -39.06 13.02
CA LEU A 31 -2.98 -38.36 12.00
C LEU A 31 -2.42 -39.32 10.94
N GLY A 32 -2.45 -40.62 11.17
CA GLY A 32 -2.08 -41.65 10.18
C GLY A 32 -3.24 -42.04 9.26
N GLU A 33 -4.47 -41.66 9.62
CA GLU A 33 -5.66 -41.92 8.82
C GLU A 33 -5.69 -40.98 7.60
N PRO A 34 -5.90 -41.50 6.38
CA PRO A 34 -6.07 -40.67 5.20
C PRO A 34 -7.23 -39.70 5.40
N THR A 35 -6.97 -38.40 5.23
CA THR A 35 -7.97 -37.33 5.40
C THR A 35 -9.13 -37.39 4.38
N GLY A 36 -9.08 -38.34 3.44
CA GLY A 36 -10.03 -38.48 2.33
C GLY A 36 -9.68 -37.57 1.14
N GLU A 37 -10.42 -37.70 0.05
CA GLU A 37 -10.28 -36.81 -1.10
C GLU A 37 -11.01 -35.49 -0.82
N PRO A 38 -10.30 -34.34 -0.81
CA PRO A 38 -10.95 -33.06 -0.67
C PRO A 38 -11.83 -32.81 -1.90
N THR A 39 -13.08 -32.40 -1.68
CA THR A 39 -13.94 -31.94 -2.78
C THR A 39 -13.39 -30.61 -3.31
N VAL A 40 -12.53 -30.69 -4.32
CA VAL A 40 -12.06 -29.52 -5.05
C VAL A 40 -13.21 -29.02 -5.91
N LYS A 41 -13.89 -27.96 -5.46
CA LYS A 41 -14.81 -27.23 -6.33
C LYS A 41 -13.99 -26.57 -7.44
N ASP A 42 -14.45 -26.70 -8.68
CA ASP A 42 -13.90 -25.91 -9.77
C ASP A 42 -13.92 -24.44 -9.39
N ILE A 43 -12.73 -23.83 -9.42
CA ILE A 43 -12.59 -22.40 -9.22
C ILE A 43 -13.22 -21.75 -10.44
N VAL A 44 -14.50 -21.39 -10.34
CA VAL A 44 -15.12 -20.47 -11.29
C VAL A 44 -14.36 -19.16 -11.15
N PRO A 45 -13.68 -18.66 -12.20
CA PRO A 45 -13.05 -17.36 -12.13
C PRO A 45 -14.14 -16.34 -11.85
N ALA A 46 -14.12 -15.77 -10.64
CA ALA A 46 -15.04 -14.71 -10.22
C ALA A 46 -14.74 -13.44 -11.01
N LEU A 47 -15.11 -13.42 -12.28
CA LEU A 47 -15.12 -12.27 -13.15
C LEU A 47 -16.35 -11.44 -12.83
N ALA A 48 -16.14 -10.29 -12.18
CA ALA A 48 -16.74 -9.00 -12.55
C ALA A 48 -16.66 -7.94 -11.44
N ARG A 49 -16.54 -8.32 -10.15
CA ARG A 49 -16.71 -7.34 -9.04
C ARG A 49 -15.47 -7.05 -8.20
N ARG A 50 -14.35 -7.72 -8.46
CA ARG A 50 -13.05 -7.42 -7.82
C ARG A 50 -12.24 -6.34 -8.56
N CYS A 51 -12.92 -5.53 -9.38
CA CYS A 51 -12.29 -4.56 -10.28
C CYS A 51 -12.33 -3.12 -9.78
N MET A 52 -12.90 -2.84 -8.61
CA MET A 52 -12.78 -1.53 -7.98
C MET A 52 -11.37 -1.38 -7.41
N LYS A 53 -10.44 -0.99 -8.28
CA LYS A 53 -9.09 -0.56 -7.86
C LYS A 53 -9.25 0.69 -7.01
N MET A 54 -8.50 0.76 -5.91
CA MET A 54 -8.34 2.00 -5.16
C MET A 54 -7.87 3.11 -6.11
N PRO A 55 -8.38 4.34 -5.98
CA PRO A 55 -7.96 5.45 -6.83
C PRO A 55 -6.44 5.57 -6.82
N THR A 56 -5.83 5.56 -8.01
CA THR A 56 -4.39 5.81 -8.15
C THR A 56 -4.15 7.31 -8.09
N ARG A 57 -3.01 7.72 -7.53
CA ARG A 57 -2.61 9.13 -7.55
C ARG A 57 -2.48 9.61 -8.99
N GLU A 58 -3.16 10.71 -9.31
CA GLU A 58 -3.06 11.37 -10.61
C GLU A 58 -1.70 12.05 -10.83
N ARG A 59 -1.03 12.46 -9.75
CA ARG A 59 0.21 13.26 -9.79
C ARG A 59 1.27 12.74 -8.83
N PRO A 60 2.56 12.90 -9.17
CA PRO A 60 3.66 12.59 -8.26
C PRO A 60 3.72 13.60 -7.11
N ARG A 61 4.18 13.16 -5.93
CA ARG A 61 4.20 13.98 -4.70
C ARG A 61 4.94 15.32 -4.85
N HIS A 62 5.99 15.35 -5.66
CA HIS A 62 6.80 16.56 -5.85
C HIS A 62 6.03 17.65 -6.62
N GLU A 63 5.17 17.26 -7.57
CA GLU A 63 4.31 18.20 -8.31
C GLU A 63 3.21 18.78 -7.41
N ASP A 64 2.54 17.94 -6.63
CA ASP A 64 1.53 18.39 -5.67
C ASP A 64 2.12 19.35 -4.63
N THR A 65 3.32 19.03 -4.13
CA THR A 65 4.05 19.89 -3.19
C THR A 65 4.38 21.25 -3.80
N ARG A 66 4.92 21.26 -5.03
CA ARG A 66 5.22 22.50 -5.77
C ARG A 66 3.97 23.32 -6.01
N ARG A 67 2.87 22.68 -6.42
CA ARG A 67 1.58 23.35 -6.64
C ARG A 67 1.07 24.02 -5.37
N ARG A 68 1.06 23.30 -4.24
CA ARG A 68 0.63 23.84 -2.94
C ARG A 68 1.49 25.04 -2.53
N LEU A 69 2.82 24.90 -2.57
CA LEU A 69 3.74 25.98 -2.21
C LEU A 69 3.56 27.21 -3.09
N ASN A 70 3.38 27.04 -4.40
CA ASN A 70 3.18 28.15 -5.32
C ASN A 70 1.85 28.88 -5.05
N ALA A 71 0.78 28.15 -4.76
CA ALA A 71 -0.50 28.74 -4.38
C ALA A 71 -0.39 29.56 -3.08
N GLU A 72 0.27 29.00 -2.05
CA GLU A 72 0.52 29.70 -0.79
C GLU A 72 1.38 30.96 -0.99
N ARG A 73 2.46 30.87 -1.77
CA ARG A 73 3.33 32.01 -2.09
C ARG A 73 2.57 33.11 -2.84
N HIS A 74 1.68 32.75 -3.75
CA HIS A 74 0.84 33.71 -4.45
C HIS A 74 -0.10 34.44 -3.48
N SER A 75 -0.83 33.69 -2.65
CA SER A 75 -1.72 34.28 -1.64
C SER A 75 -0.96 35.19 -0.66
N ASN A 76 0.23 34.78 -0.22
CA ASN A 76 1.05 35.58 0.68
C ASN A 76 1.53 36.86 0.01
N ARG A 77 1.93 36.80 -1.26
CA ARG A 77 2.35 37.98 -2.02
C ARG A 77 1.21 39.00 -2.11
N THR A 78 0.02 38.57 -2.50
CA THR A 78 -1.15 39.46 -2.59
C THR A 78 -1.47 40.10 -1.24
N ARG A 79 -1.38 39.34 -0.14
CA ARG A 79 -1.60 39.88 1.21
C ARG A 79 -0.55 40.92 1.59
N LEU A 80 0.73 40.68 1.32
CA LEU A 80 1.81 41.61 1.62
C LEU A 80 1.67 42.90 0.79
N GLU A 81 1.38 42.79 -0.50
CA GLU A 81 1.15 43.95 -1.37
C GLU A 81 0.00 44.83 -0.87
N GLN A 82 -1.07 44.22 -0.34
CA GLN A 82 -2.16 44.98 0.28
C GLN A 82 -1.70 45.70 1.56
N GLN A 83 -0.99 44.99 2.44
CA GLN A 83 -0.46 45.58 3.67
C GLN A 83 0.50 46.74 3.39
N GLU A 84 1.34 46.62 2.37
CA GLU A 84 2.22 47.70 1.94
C GLU A 84 1.42 48.91 1.46
N ARG A 85 0.38 48.72 0.65
CA ARG A 85 -0.49 49.83 0.20
C ARG A 85 -1.18 50.52 1.38
N ASP A 86 -1.71 49.74 2.31
CA ASP A 86 -2.37 50.27 3.51
C ASP A 86 -1.38 51.06 4.38
N HIS A 87 -0.17 50.54 4.54
CA HIS A 87 0.91 51.23 5.26
C HIS A 87 1.33 52.53 4.57
N GLN A 88 1.48 52.52 3.24
CA GLN A 88 1.80 53.73 2.48
C GLN A 88 0.67 54.76 2.57
N ALA A 89 -0.60 54.32 2.52
CA ALA A 89 -1.74 55.21 2.72
C ALA A 89 -1.77 55.80 4.13
N TRP A 90 -1.43 55.01 5.15
CA TRP A 90 -1.31 55.48 6.53
C TRP A 90 -0.20 56.54 6.66
N LEU A 91 0.99 56.28 6.12
CA LEU A 91 2.09 57.24 6.13
C LEU A 91 1.69 58.55 5.44
N ALA A 92 1.13 58.47 4.23
CA ALA A 92 0.70 59.66 3.48
C ALA A 92 -0.38 60.48 4.21
N ALA A 93 -1.25 59.82 4.99
CA ALA A 93 -2.27 60.50 5.79
C ALA A 93 -1.72 61.16 7.06
N HIS A 94 -0.57 60.70 7.57
CA HIS A 94 0.04 61.17 8.83
C HIS A 94 1.37 61.94 8.60
N ASP A 95 1.68 62.29 7.35
CA ASP A 95 2.85 63.08 6.97
C ASP A 95 2.60 64.58 7.26
N GLU A 96 2.50 64.94 8.54
CA GLU A 96 2.54 66.34 8.96
C GLU A 96 4.01 66.74 9.20
N PRO A 97 4.54 67.74 8.49
CA PRO A 97 5.91 68.18 8.71
C PRO A 97 6.03 68.71 10.14
N ALA A 98 7.10 68.28 10.82
CA ALA A 98 7.35 68.67 12.20
C ALA A 98 7.23 70.20 12.37
N PRO A 99 6.47 70.69 13.37
CA PRO A 99 6.39 72.13 13.62
C PRO A 99 7.79 72.64 13.96
N PHE A 100 8.21 73.65 13.20
CA PHE A 100 9.50 74.34 13.32
C PHE A 100 9.63 75.10 14.63
#